data_AF-A0A2T4WP99-F1
#
_entry.id   AF-A0A2T4WP99-F1
#
_cell.length_a   1.000
_cell.length_b   1.000
_cell.length_c   1.000
_cell.angle_alpha   90.00
_cell.angle_beta   90.00
_cell.angle_gamma   90.00
#
_symmetry.space_group_name_H-M   'P 1'
#
loop_
_entity.id
_entity.type
_entity.pdbx_description
1 polymer ?
#
loop_
_entity_poly.entity_id
_entity_poly.type
_entity_poly.pdbx_seq_one_letter_code
_entity_poly.pdbx_strand_id
1 'polypeptide(L)'
;MNLIVFSLNAVARFPHEEIEKCMRLALIEFGVEPNDHEHFPQDLNILQAFKAYFKTELDQSLNEEQLELLIKHFSKKVKKLFLSDDDLFEIRPGVQSLFGEIEKQKSWKYAIISNLDFTTTRFILQSCGVFSKDKLTLCAEEGKNYQEQISRLEKRVQKDDKPPKVHFFSLEKDESLAKETSLILPKKSKKEKNYFTYRRFEEYFKKAKKNKKKKNK
;
A
#
# COMPACT_ATOMS: atom_id res chain seq x y z
N MET A 1 18.98 7.76 9.29
CA MET A 1 17.55 7.98 9.61
C MET A 1 16.80 6.65 9.45
N ASN A 2 15.65 6.44 10.08
CA ASN A 2 14.80 5.28 9.78
C ASN A 2 13.58 5.72 8.97
N LEU A 3 13.21 4.93 7.97
CA LEU A 3 11.98 5.07 7.21
C LEU A 3 11.15 3.81 7.41
N ILE A 4 9.93 3.96 7.91
CA ILE A 4 8.96 2.87 7.96
C ILE A 4 8.00 3.04 6.79
N VAL A 5 7.92 2.03 5.93
CA VAL A 5 7.00 2.03 4.80
C VAL A 5 5.88 1.05 5.11
N PHE A 6 4.64 1.43 4.88
CA PHE A 6 3.48 0.54 4.98
C PHE A 6 2.86 0.36 3.61
N SER A 7 2.60 -0.87 3.19
CA SER A 7 1.69 -1.09 2.06
C SER A 7 0.27 -0.65 2.47
N LEU A 8 -0.54 -0.19 1.51
CA LEU A 8 -1.89 0.28 1.81
C LEU A 8 -2.74 -0.80 2.49
N ASN A 9 -2.63 -2.05 2.05
CA ASN A 9 -3.34 -3.18 2.66
C ASN A 9 -2.82 -3.51 4.08
N ALA A 10 -1.62 -3.08 4.46
CA ALA A 10 -1.14 -3.17 5.84
C ALA A 10 -1.76 -2.06 6.72
N VAL A 11 -2.15 -0.92 6.14
CA VAL A 11 -2.79 0.18 6.88
C VAL A 11 -4.29 -0.03 7.00
N ALA A 12 -4.95 -0.26 5.88
CA ALA A 12 -6.40 -0.41 5.77
C ALA A 12 -6.75 -1.85 5.40
N ARG A 13 -7.82 -2.36 6.00
CA ARG A 13 -8.50 -3.56 5.57
C ARG A 13 -9.35 -3.19 4.36
N PHE A 14 -9.19 -3.93 3.29
CA PHE A 14 -10.10 -4.02 2.16
C PHE A 14 -9.85 -5.41 1.53
N PRO A 15 -10.88 -6.20 1.21
CA PRO A 15 -10.66 -7.52 0.63
C PRO A 15 -10.14 -7.39 -0.79
N HIS A 16 -9.04 -8.09 -1.11
CA HIS A 16 -8.46 -8.08 -2.46
C HIS A 16 -9.46 -8.56 -3.52
N GLU A 17 -10.22 -9.62 -3.21
CA GLU A 17 -11.29 -10.14 -4.07
C GLU A 17 -12.33 -9.07 -4.45
N GLU A 18 -12.67 -8.15 -3.54
CA GLU A 18 -13.62 -7.07 -3.81
C GLU A 18 -13.01 -5.96 -4.67
N ILE A 19 -11.72 -5.67 -4.51
CA ILE A 19 -10.98 -4.78 -5.40
C ILE A 19 -10.89 -5.38 -6.81
N GLU A 20 -10.65 -6.68 -6.91
CA GLU A 20 -10.61 -7.42 -8.16
C GLU A 20 -11.95 -7.35 -8.90
N LYS A 21 -13.08 -7.54 -8.18
CA LYS A 21 -14.42 -7.32 -8.72
C LYS A 21 -14.60 -5.90 -9.24
N CYS A 22 -14.09 -4.89 -8.53
CA CYS A 22 -14.13 -3.51 -9.00
C CYS A 22 -13.36 -3.31 -10.31
N MET A 23 -12.25 -4.02 -10.52
CA MET A 23 -11.52 -4.01 -11.80
C MET A 23 -12.34 -4.63 -12.93
N ARG A 24 -12.94 -5.81 -12.71
CA ARG A 24 -13.83 -6.47 -13.69
C ARG A 24 -15.00 -5.58 -14.08
N LEU A 25 -15.65 -4.97 -13.09
CA LEU A 25 -16.76 -4.03 -13.33
C LEU A 25 -16.32 -2.76 -14.06
N ALA A 26 -15.06 -2.33 -13.92
CA ALA A 26 -14.52 -1.21 -14.68
C ALA A 26 -14.28 -1.59 -16.15
N LEU A 27 -13.77 -2.79 -16.42
CA LEU A 27 -13.64 -3.33 -17.79
C LEU A 27 -15.01 -3.42 -18.48
N ILE A 28 -16.03 -3.95 -17.79
CA ILE A 28 -17.40 -4.02 -18.32
C ILE A 28 -17.94 -2.62 -18.64
N GLU A 29 -17.76 -1.64 -17.74
CA GLU A 29 -18.21 -0.25 -17.98
C GLU A 29 -17.45 0.41 -19.14
N PHE A 30 -16.23 -0.06 -19.43
CA PHE A 30 -15.43 0.34 -20.57
C PHE A 30 -15.79 -0.41 -21.88
N GLY A 31 -16.70 -1.39 -21.82
CA GLY A 31 -17.12 -2.18 -22.99
C GLY A 31 -16.26 -3.40 -23.29
N VAL A 32 -15.48 -3.87 -22.32
CA VAL A 32 -14.63 -5.07 -22.42
C VAL A 32 -15.19 -6.16 -21.52
N GLU A 33 -15.35 -7.36 -22.07
CA GLU A 33 -15.71 -8.53 -21.28
C GLU A 33 -14.49 -9.06 -20.51
N PRO A 34 -14.54 -9.11 -19.17
CA PRO A 34 -13.45 -9.64 -18.35
C PRO A 34 -13.41 -11.17 -18.44
N ASN A 35 -12.22 -11.75 -18.57
CA ASN A 35 -12.03 -13.19 -18.44
C ASN A 35 -12.19 -13.61 -16.97
N ASP A 36 -13.27 -14.34 -16.64
CA ASP A 36 -13.63 -14.72 -15.26
C ASP A 36 -12.61 -15.65 -14.58
N HIS A 37 -11.69 -16.24 -15.32
CA HIS A 37 -10.71 -17.21 -14.80
C HIS A 37 -9.33 -16.63 -14.51
N GLU A 38 -9.03 -15.40 -14.94
CA GLU A 38 -7.72 -14.81 -14.74
C GLU A 38 -7.70 -13.93 -13.48
N HIS A 39 -6.85 -14.27 -12.52
CA HIS A 39 -6.62 -13.43 -11.34
C HIS A 39 -5.68 -12.28 -11.67
N PHE A 40 -6.02 -11.07 -11.23
CA PHE A 40 -5.11 -9.94 -11.38
C PHE A 40 -3.86 -10.15 -10.52
N PRO A 41 -2.64 -9.99 -11.08
CA PRO A 41 -1.41 -10.18 -10.34
C PRO A 41 -1.33 -9.23 -9.13
N GLN A 42 -1.13 -9.79 -7.93
CA GLN A 42 -1.09 -9.02 -6.68
C GLN A 42 0.15 -8.12 -6.56
N ASP A 43 1.20 -8.49 -7.28
CA ASP A 43 2.50 -7.81 -7.35
C ASP A 43 2.51 -6.63 -8.32
N LEU A 44 1.60 -6.59 -9.30
CA LEU A 44 1.46 -5.47 -10.21
C LEU A 44 0.64 -4.34 -9.62
N ASN A 45 1.04 -3.11 -9.92
CA ASN A 45 0.18 -1.96 -9.67
C ASN A 45 -1.01 -1.95 -10.65
N ILE A 46 -2.09 -1.26 -10.28
CA ILE A 46 -3.37 -1.23 -11.00
C ILE A 46 -3.23 -0.77 -12.46
N LEU A 47 -2.32 0.17 -12.72
CA LEU A 47 -2.07 0.70 -14.07
C LEU A 47 -1.44 -0.37 -14.95
N GLN A 48 -0.48 -1.12 -14.40
CA GLN A 48 0.16 -2.23 -15.09
C GLN A 48 -0.78 -3.42 -15.25
N ALA A 49 -1.65 -3.67 -14.27
CA ALA A 49 -2.63 -4.74 -14.34
C ALA A 49 -3.60 -4.51 -15.52
N PHE A 50 -4.11 -3.29 -15.72
CA PHE A 50 -4.93 -2.98 -16.90
C PHE A 50 -4.14 -3.08 -18.21
N LYS A 51 -2.90 -2.57 -18.25
CA LYS A 51 -2.06 -2.68 -19.46
C LYS A 51 -1.72 -4.14 -19.80
N ALA A 52 -1.47 -4.97 -18.78
CA ALA A 52 -1.18 -6.39 -18.95
C ALA A 52 -2.41 -7.09 -19.53
N TYR A 53 -3.58 -6.90 -18.92
CA TYR A 53 -4.85 -7.48 -19.38
C TYR A 53 -5.13 -7.17 -20.86
N PHE A 54 -5.03 -5.90 -21.26
CA PHE A 54 -5.24 -5.53 -22.67
C PHE A 54 -4.23 -6.19 -23.61
N LYS A 55 -2.99 -6.32 -23.18
CA LYS A 55 -1.93 -6.93 -24.00
C LYS A 55 -2.09 -8.45 -24.10
N THR A 56 -2.42 -9.13 -23.01
CA THR A 56 -2.47 -10.60 -22.95
C THR A 56 -3.78 -11.15 -23.47
N GLU A 57 -4.90 -10.56 -23.06
CA GLU A 57 -6.24 -11.09 -23.34
C GLU A 57 -6.85 -10.52 -24.62
N LEU A 58 -6.49 -9.29 -25.00
CA LEU A 58 -7.07 -8.60 -26.15
C LEU A 58 -6.10 -8.39 -27.32
N ASP A 59 -4.82 -8.74 -27.14
CA ASP A 59 -3.72 -8.43 -28.06
C ASP A 59 -3.71 -6.94 -28.49
N GLN A 60 -4.03 -6.05 -27.56
CA GLN A 60 -4.17 -4.62 -27.79
C GLN A 60 -3.29 -3.80 -26.84
N SER A 61 -2.83 -2.65 -27.32
CA SER A 61 -2.16 -1.66 -26.47
C SER A 61 -3.18 -0.66 -25.91
N LEU A 62 -3.15 -0.45 -24.60
CA LEU A 62 -3.95 0.58 -23.96
C LEU A 62 -3.21 1.93 -24.03
N ASN A 63 -3.81 2.93 -24.68
CA ASN A 63 -3.26 4.29 -24.70
C ASN A 63 -3.53 5.03 -23.37
N GLU A 64 -2.97 6.22 -23.21
CA GLU A 64 -3.06 6.98 -21.95
C GLU A 64 -4.48 7.43 -21.63
N GLU A 65 -5.22 7.97 -22.60
CA GLU A 65 -6.61 8.42 -22.41
C GLU A 65 -7.55 7.26 -22.02
N GLN A 66 -7.38 6.10 -22.66
CA GLN A 66 -8.13 4.89 -22.34
C GLN A 66 -7.81 4.38 -20.93
N LEU A 67 -6.54 4.41 -20.54
CA LEU A 67 -6.11 4.03 -19.20
C LEU A 67 -6.69 4.97 -18.14
N GLU A 68 -6.65 6.28 -18.36
CA GLU A 68 -7.25 7.25 -17.45
C GLU A 68 -8.76 7.02 -17.29
N LEU A 69 -9.46 6.72 -18.38
CA LEU A 69 -10.89 6.41 -18.35
C LEU A 69 -11.18 5.13 -17.56
N LEU A 70 -10.41 4.05 -17.77
CA LEU A 70 -10.51 2.82 -16.99
C LEU A 70 -10.27 3.06 -15.50
N ILE A 71 -9.24 3.82 -15.15
CA ILE A 71 -8.92 4.17 -13.76
C ILE A 71 -10.05 4.99 -13.12
N LYS A 72 -10.68 5.88 -13.88
CA LYS A 72 -11.86 6.62 -13.42
C LYS A 72 -13.05 5.70 -13.16
N HIS A 73 -13.32 4.74 -14.04
CA HIS A 73 -14.37 3.74 -13.82
C HIS A 73 -14.05 2.87 -12.59
N PHE A 74 -12.82 2.37 -12.46
CA PHE A 74 -12.34 1.62 -11.31
C PHE A 74 -12.53 2.38 -10.00
N SER A 75 -12.02 3.61 -9.92
CA SER A 75 -12.16 4.49 -8.75
C SER A 75 -13.63 4.68 -8.35
N LYS A 76 -14.52 4.83 -9.33
CA LYS A 76 -15.97 4.95 -9.11
C LYS A 76 -16.57 3.66 -8.54
N LYS A 77 -16.12 2.48 -8.98
CA LYS A 77 -16.57 1.18 -8.42
C LYS A 77 -16.10 1.01 -6.98
N VAL A 78 -14.84 1.33 -6.67
CA VAL A 78 -14.34 1.25 -5.28
C VAL A 78 -15.11 2.17 -4.35
N LYS A 79 -15.43 3.39 -4.78
CA LYS A 79 -16.27 4.32 -4.00
C LYS A 79 -17.68 3.78 -3.77
N LYS A 80 -18.28 3.14 -4.78
CA LYS A 80 -19.59 2.51 -4.64
C LYS A 80 -19.55 1.31 -3.69
N LEU A 81 -18.50 0.50 -3.76
CA LEU A 81 -18.29 -0.64 -2.88
C LEU A 81 -18.21 -0.20 -1.41
N PHE A 82 -17.49 0.89 -1.14
CA PHE A 82 -17.48 1.51 0.19
C PHE A 82 -18.90 1.85 0.64
N LEU A 83 -19.64 2.64 -0.15
CA LEU A 83 -21.02 3.04 0.20
C LEU A 83 -22.01 1.88 0.36
N SER A 84 -21.73 0.71 -0.22
CA SER A 84 -22.58 -0.48 -0.06
C SER A 84 -22.28 -1.28 1.21
N ASP A 85 -21.06 -1.20 1.72
CA ASP A 85 -20.62 -1.93 2.90
C ASP A 85 -19.40 -1.21 3.50
N ASP A 86 -19.68 -0.21 4.34
CA ASP A 86 -18.66 0.64 4.96
C ASP A 86 -17.68 -0.18 5.84
N ASP A 87 -18.15 -1.30 6.42
CA ASP A 87 -17.36 -2.20 7.27
C ASP A 87 -16.27 -2.96 6.48
N LEU A 88 -16.31 -2.92 5.14
CA LEU A 88 -15.22 -3.45 4.31
C LEU A 88 -13.93 -2.63 4.42
N PHE A 89 -14.02 -1.37 4.82
CA PHE A 89 -12.92 -0.42 4.83
C PHE A 89 -12.64 0.11 6.24
N GLU A 90 -11.82 -0.64 6.96
CA GLU A 90 -11.43 -0.28 8.32
C GLU A 90 -9.92 -0.09 8.45
N ILE A 91 -9.50 0.84 9.31
CA ILE A 91 -8.09 0.87 9.72
C ILE A 91 -7.73 -0.39 10.50
N ARG A 92 -6.58 -1.00 10.18
CA ARG A 92 -6.16 -2.19 10.90
C ARG A 92 -5.82 -1.89 12.37
N PRO A 93 -6.24 -2.76 13.30
CA PRO A 93 -6.00 -2.57 14.73
C PRO A 93 -4.52 -2.36 15.07
N GLY A 94 -4.23 -1.25 15.76
CA GLY A 94 -2.89 -0.89 16.22
C GLY A 94 -2.07 -0.04 15.23
N VAL A 95 -2.51 0.15 13.98
CA VAL A 95 -1.82 1.00 13.01
C VAL A 95 -1.76 2.46 13.46
N GLN A 96 -2.87 3.02 13.96
CA GLN A 96 -2.88 4.39 14.48
C GLN A 96 -1.92 4.57 15.67
N SER A 97 -1.84 3.57 16.55
CA SER A 97 -0.89 3.59 17.67
C SER A 97 0.56 3.58 17.18
N LEU A 98 0.86 2.80 16.14
CA LEU A 98 2.19 2.83 15.51
C LEU A 98 2.50 4.19 14.90
N PHE A 99 1.57 4.79 14.14
CA PHE A 99 1.76 6.14 13.58
C PHE A 99 2.08 7.16 14.68
N GLY A 100 1.27 7.20 15.74
CA GLY A 100 1.50 8.13 16.85
C GLY A 100 2.83 7.91 17.58
N GLU A 101 3.31 6.67 17.69
CA GLU A 101 4.63 6.40 18.27
C GLU A 101 5.79 6.78 17.34
N ILE A 102 5.63 6.60 16.03
CA ILE A 102 6.64 7.00 15.03
C ILE A 102 6.80 8.51 15.00
N GLU A 103 5.69 9.26 15.00
CA GLU A 103 5.67 10.72 14.97
C GLU A 103 6.38 11.36 16.18
N LYS A 104 6.39 10.67 17.33
CA LYS A 104 7.14 11.10 18.52
C LYS A 104 8.67 10.94 18.37
N GLN A 105 9.17 10.23 17.35
CA GLN A 105 10.60 9.98 17.17
C GLN A 105 11.21 10.90 16.10
N LYS A 106 12.03 11.88 16.51
CA LYS A 106 12.68 12.87 15.61
C LYS A 106 13.47 12.29 14.42
N SER A 107 13.97 11.06 14.52
CA SER A 107 14.82 10.43 13.49
C SER A 107 14.10 9.35 12.68
N TRP A 108 12.77 9.30 12.78
CA TRP A 108 11.92 8.35 12.09
C TRP A 108 10.93 9.11 11.22
N LYS A 109 10.70 8.57 10.02
CA LYS A 109 9.61 8.96 9.15
C LYS A 109 8.80 7.72 8.83
N TYR A 110 7.55 7.92 8.45
CA TYR A 110 6.79 6.86 7.81
C TYR A 110 6.18 7.31 6.50
N ALA A 111 5.90 6.32 5.66
CA ALA A 111 5.28 6.46 4.37
C ALA A 111 4.25 5.36 4.14
N ILE A 112 3.28 5.62 3.28
CA ILE A 112 2.33 4.64 2.79
C ILE A 112 2.59 4.47 1.30
N ILE A 113 2.67 3.23 0.83
CA ILE A 113 2.77 2.91 -0.59
C ILE A 113 1.56 2.10 -1.02
N SER A 114 1.12 2.32 -2.25
CA SER A 114 -0.09 1.69 -2.78
C SER A 114 0.13 1.24 -4.22
N ASN A 115 -0.34 0.04 -4.50
CA ASN A 115 -0.46 -0.46 -5.88
C ASN A 115 -1.73 0.08 -6.56
N LEU A 116 -2.55 0.88 -5.88
CA LEU A 116 -3.70 1.56 -6.46
C LEU A 116 -3.34 2.97 -6.94
N ASP A 117 -4.19 3.55 -7.78
CA ASP A 117 -4.05 4.93 -8.24
C ASP A 117 -4.21 5.92 -7.08
N PHE A 118 -3.77 7.16 -7.29
CA PHE A 118 -3.81 8.22 -6.29
C PHE A 118 -5.22 8.50 -5.77
N THR A 119 -6.22 8.54 -6.65
CA THR A 119 -7.60 8.88 -6.29
C THR A 119 -8.20 7.81 -5.39
N THR A 120 -8.03 6.54 -5.77
CA THR A 120 -8.51 5.39 -4.98
C THR A 120 -7.77 5.26 -3.65
N THR A 121 -6.43 5.38 -3.67
CA THR A 121 -5.60 5.32 -2.47
C THR A 121 -6.01 6.39 -1.46
N ARG A 122 -6.16 7.64 -1.93
CA ARG A 122 -6.57 8.76 -1.08
C ARG A 122 -7.97 8.54 -0.50
N PHE A 123 -8.91 8.04 -1.31
CA PHE A 123 -10.25 7.73 -0.86
C PHE A 123 -10.24 6.72 0.29
N ILE A 124 -9.59 5.56 0.11
CA ILE A 124 -9.49 4.51 1.14
C ILE A 124 -8.89 5.05 2.43
N LEU A 125 -7.78 5.79 2.33
CA LEU A 125 -7.13 6.37 3.51
C LEU A 125 -8.05 7.34 4.25
N GLN A 126 -8.74 8.23 3.53
CA GLN A 126 -9.67 9.19 4.13
C GLN A 126 -10.87 8.49 4.78
N SER A 127 -11.46 7.50 4.12
CA SER A 127 -12.55 6.69 4.67
C SER A 127 -12.17 5.98 5.96
N CYS A 128 -10.92 5.53 6.06
CA CYS A 128 -10.38 4.88 7.27
C CYS A 128 -9.89 5.88 8.36
N GLY A 129 -10.15 7.18 8.21
CA GLY A 129 -9.70 8.21 9.16
C GLY A 129 -8.18 8.49 9.13
N VAL A 130 -7.48 8.11 8.06
CA VAL A 130 -6.05 8.35 7.86
C VAL A 130 -5.85 9.60 7.01
N PHE A 131 -5.72 10.75 7.66
CA PHE A 131 -5.54 12.03 6.98
C PHE A 131 -4.06 12.30 6.62
N SER A 132 -3.80 12.65 5.37
CA SER A 132 -2.46 12.87 4.80
C SER A 132 -2.16 14.36 4.62
N LYS A 133 -1.97 15.12 5.71
CA LYS A 133 -1.36 16.46 5.57
C LYS A 133 0.16 16.39 5.47
N ASP A 134 0.80 15.44 6.16
CA ASP A 134 2.27 15.32 6.24
C ASP A 134 2.80 13.90 5.91
N LYS A 135 1.93 12.97 5.48
CA LYS A 135 2.29 11.57 5.23
C LYS A 135 2.84 11.42 3.82
N LEU A 136 4.05 10.88 3.70
CA LEU A 136 4.63 10.50 2.42
C LEU A 136 3.81 9.34 1.83
N THR A 137 2.96 9.62 0.84
CA THR A 137 2.17 8.59 0.17
C THR A 137 2.65 8.45 -1.27
N LEU A 138 3.00 7.25 -1.71
CA LEU A 138 3.27 6.95 -3.12
C LEU A 138 2.22 5.98 -3.66
N CYS A 139 1.78 6.23 -4.89
CA CYS A 139 0.75 5.44 -5.57
C CYS A 139 1.28 4.77 -6.84
N ALA A 140 0.42 4.05 -7.55
CA ALA A 140 0.76 3.29 -8.76
C ALA A 140 1.45 4.14 -9.85
N GLU A 141 1.09 5.42 -9.97
CA GLU A 141 1.67 6.37 -10.91
C GLU A 141 3.17 6.59 -10.66
N GLU A 142 3.61 6.39 -9.41
CA GLU A 142 4.95 6.72 -8.97
C GLU A 142 5.90 5.53 -8.92
N GLY A 143 5.46 4.30 -9.21
CA GLY A 143 6.34 3.13 -9.28
C GLY A 143 5.58 1.86 -9.64
N LYS A 144 6.24 0.99 -10.41
CA LYS A 144 5.63 -0.24 -10.96
C LYS A 144 5.30 -1.27 -9.89
N ASN A 145 6.16 -1.38 -8.89
CA ASN A 145 6.03 -2.32 -7.78
C ASN A 145 6.52 -1.68 -6.48
N TYR A 146 6.40 -2.42 -5.36
CA TYR A 146 6.83 -1.93 -4.06
C TYR A 146 8.33 -1.61 -4.01
N GLN A 147 9.18 -2.39 -4.68
CA GLN A 147 10.62 -2.12 -4.71
C GLN A 147 10.93 -0.74 -5.33
N GLU A 148 10.33 -0.41 -6.48
CA GLU A 148 10.50 0.88 -7.13
C GLU A 148 9.94 2.03 -6.28
N GLN A 149 8.76 1.85 -5.68
CA GLN A 149 8.13 2.84 -4.81
C GLN A 149 8.99 3.11 -3.56
N ILE A 150 9.51 2.06 -2.92
CA ILE A 150 10.42 2.16 -1.76
C ILE A 150 11.71 2.89 -2.17
N SER A 151 12.34 2.52 -3.29
CA SER A 151 13.57 3.17 -3.76
C SER A 151 13.37 4.67 -4.00
N ARG A 152 12.21 5.08 -4.53
CA ARG A 152 11.87 6.49 -4.71
C ARG A 152 11.65 7.21 -3.39
N LEU A 153 11.00 6.56 -2.43
CA LEU A 153 10.85 7.09 -1.07
C LEU A 153 12.20 7.28 -0.38
N GLU A 154 13.11 6.31 -0.49
CA GLU A 154 14.47 6.40 0.06
C GLU A 154 15.18 7.65 -0.44
N LYS A 155 15.17 7.88 -1.76
CA LYS A 155 15.75 9.07 -2.38
C LYS A 155 15.11 10.37 -1.89
N ARG A 156 13.77 10.41 -1.75
CA ARG A 156 13.04 11.60 -1.25
C ARG A 156 13.39 11.97 0.18
N VAL A 157 13.78 11.00 0.99
CA VAL A 157 14.04 11.24 2.42
C VAL A 157 15.53 11.18 2.77
N GLN A 158 16.39 10.83 1.83
CA GLN A 158 17.85 10.83 1.99
C GLN A 158 18.36 12.19 2.48
N LYS A 159 19.34 12.17 3.38
CA LYS A 159 20.05 13.36 3.86
C LYS A 159 21.55 13.08 3.80
N ASP A 160 22.32 14.06 3.33
CA ASP A 160 23.78 14.02 3.28
C ASP A 160 24.32 12.72 2.64
N ASP A 161 23.73 12.33 1.51
CA ASP A 161 23.99 11.10 0.75
C ASP A 161 23.86 9.77 1.53
N LYS A 162 23.31 9.78 2.75
CA LYS A 162 23.09 8.57 3.54
C LYS A 162 21.65 8.06 3.41
N PRO A 163 21.41 6.90 2.77
CA PRO A 163 20.06 6.35 2.64
C PRO A 163 19.49 6.01 4.02
N PRO A 164 18.16 6.12 4.21
CA PRO A 164 17.53 5.70 5.44
C PRO A 164 17.61 4.17 5.58
N LYS A 165 17.58 3.68 6.81
CA LYS A 165 17.27 2.26 7.05
C LYS A 165 15.77 2.04 6.84
N VAL A 166 15.39 1.17 5.91
CA VAL A 166 13.99 0.91 5.57
C VAL A 166 13.43 -0.32 6.29
N HIS A 167 12.23 -0.15 6.82
CA HIS A 167 11.41 -1.22 7.40
C HIS A 167 10.07 -1.22 6.68
N PHE A 168 9.75 -2.29 5.96
CA PHE A 168 8.54 -2.37 5.14
C PHE A 168 7.51 -3.29 5.81
N PHE A 169 6.36 -2.75 6.17
CA PHE A 169 5.20 -3.52 6.63
C PHE A 169 4.35 -3.93 5.43
N SER A 170 4.26 -5.23 5.21
CA SER A 170 3.37 -5.85 4.23
C SER A 170 2.62 -7.02 4.87
N LEU A 171 1.48 -7.38 4.30
CA LEU A 171 0.74 -8.59 4.70
C LEU A 171 1.27 -9.86 4.04
N GLU A 172 2.03 -9.69 2.96
CA GLU A 172 2.54 -10.77 2.13
C GLU A 172 4.05 -10.69 2.02
N LYS A 173 4.66 -11.83 1.70
CA LYS A 173 6.08 -11.86 1.38
C LYS A 173 6.28 -11.24 0.00
N ASP A 174 7.30 -10.42 -0.10
CA ASP A 174 7.75 -9.86 -1.37
C ASP A 174 9.25 -10.19 -1.51
N GLU A 175 9.55 -11.10 -2.43
CA GLU A 175 10.90 -11.59 -2.70
C GLU A 175 11.70 -10.62 -3.57
N SER A 176 11.03 -9.65 -4.20
CA SER A 176 11.66 -8.63 -5.06
C SER A 176 12.29 -7.49 -4.26
N LEU A 177 12.05 -7.41 -2.95
CA LEU A 177 12.58 -6.35 -2.10
C LEU A 177 14.11 -6.36 -2.08
N ALA A 178 14.70 -5.16 -2.09
CA ALA A 178 16.14 -5.00 -1.93
C ALA A 178 16.61 -5.63 -0.61
N LYS A 179 17.78 -6.29 -0.61
CA LYS A 179 18.37 -6.98 0.56
C LYS A 179 18.49 -6.09 1.82
N GLU A 180 18.57 -4.79 1.62
CA GLU A 180 18.72 -3.79 2.70
C GLU A 180 17.38 -3.37 3.33
N THR A 181 16.25 -3.69 2.68
CA THR A 181 14.91 -3.46 3.20
C THR A 181 14.53 -4.58 4.17
N SER A 182 14.21 -4.21 5.40
CA SER A 182 13.70 -5.18 6.38
C SER A 182 12.18 -5.36 6.24
N LEU A 183 11.76 -6.51 5.75
CA LEU A 183 10.34 -6.89 5.67
C LEU A 183 9.79 -7.25 7.07
N ILE A 184 8.67 -6.64 7.44
CA ILE A 184 7.94 -6.89 8.68
C ILE A 184 6.54 -7.38 8.33
N LEU A 185 6.24 -8.61 8.75
CA LEU A 185 4.90 -9.19 8.60
C LEU A 185 4.14 -9.06 9.93
N PRO A 186 2.99 -8.36 9.96
CA PRO A 186 2.12 -8.33 11.12
C PRO A 186 1.64 -9.74 11.52
N LYS A 187 1.30 -9.93 12.80
CA LYS A 187 0.85 -11.25 13.26
C LYS A 187 -0.58 -11.50 12.78
N LYS A 188 -0.77 -12.51 11.95
CA LYS A 188 -2.11 -12.97 11.52
C LYS A 188 -2.89 -13.53 12.71
N SER A 189 -4.17 -13.16 12.81
CA SER A 189 -5.10 -13.74 13.78
C SER A 189 -5.33 -15.21 13.47
N LYS A 190 -5.47 -16.02 14.52
CA LYS A 190 -5.91 -17.41 14.40
C LYS A 190 -7.44 -17.54 14.37
N LYS A 191 -8.18 -16.48 14.74
CA LYS A 191 -9.63 -16.52 14.95
C LYS A 191 -10.42 -15.90 13.80
N GLU A 192 -9.85 -14.94 13.08
CA GLU A 192 -10.55 -14.18 12.04
C GLU A 192 -9.73 -14.15 10.74
N LYS A 193 -10.39 -14.42 9.61
CA LYS A 193 -9.79 -14.36 8.28
C LYS A 193 -9.45 -12.90 7.94
N ASN A 194 -8.28 -12.67 7.36
CA ASN A 194 -7.78 -11.34 7.00
C ASN A 194 -7.66 -10.34 8.18
N TYR A 195 -7.57 -10.85 9.42
CA TYR A 195 -7.32 -10.01 10.59
C TYR A 195 -5.84 -10.10 11.01
N PHE A 196 -5.20 -8.94 11.18
CA PHE A 196 -3.80 -8.83 11.55
C PHE A 196 -3.64 -7.92 12.75
N THR A 197 -2.86 -8.36 13.73
CA THR A 197 -2.57 -7.60 14.94
C THR A 197 -1.18 -6.99 14.85
N TYR A 198 -1.11 -5.67 15.03
CA TYR A 198 0.13 -4.94 15.16
C TYR A 198 0.60 -4.95 16.61
N ARG A 199 1.87 -5.31 16.82
CA ARG A 199 2.51 -5.25 18.15
C ARG A 199 2.86 -3.81 18.50
N ARG A 200 3.29 -3.58 19.74
CA ARG A 200 3.78 -2.26 20.15
C ARG A 200 5.04 -1.89 19.35
N PHE A 201 5.23 -0.61 19.07
CA PHE A 201 6.40 -0.08 18.35
C PHE A 201 7.73 -0.64 18.89
N GLU A 202 7.86 -0.71 20.21
CA GLU A 202 9.07 -1.19 20.90
C GLU A 202 9.38 -2.67 20.62
N GLU A 203 8.37 -3.48 20.32
CA GLU A 203 8.55 -4.90 20.05
C GLU A 203 9.19 -5.14 18.68
N TYR A 204 8.85 -4.30 17.69
CA TYR A 204 9.48 -4.32 16.37
C TYR A 204 10.89 -3.73 16.41
N PHE A 205 11.09 -2.68 17.21
CA PHE A 205 12.30 -1.87 17.17
C PHE A 205 13.11 -1.88 18.46
N LYS A 206 13.12 -2.99 19.23
CA LYS A 206 13.77 -3.16 20.57
C LYS A 206 15.17 -2.53 20.74
N LYS A 207 15.94 -2.32 19.67
CA LYS A 207 17.26 -1.66 19.69
C LYS A 207 17.21 -0.11 19.76
N ALA A 208 16.09 0.54 19.44
CA ALA A 208 15.97 2.00 19.44
C ALA A 208 16.12 2.64 20.84
N LYS A 209 15.69 1.94 21.90
CA LYS A 209 15.85 2.40 23.29
C LYS A 209 17.25 2.14 23.87
N LYS A 210 17.96 1.08 23.46
CA LYS A 210 19.31 0.78 24.00
C LYS A 210 20.35 1.86 23.67
N ASN A 211 20.19 2.58 22.55
CA ASN A 211 21.08 3.68 22.17
C ASN A 211 20.81 5.00 22.91
N LYS A 212 19.65 5.18 23.55
CA LYS A 212 19.38 6.36 24.41
C LYS A 212 20.07 6.23 25.78
N LYS A 213 20.18 5.02 26.34
CA LYS A 213 20.83 4.81 27.66
C LYS A 213 22.36 4.87 27.63
N LYS A 214 23.01 4.69 26.48
CA LYS A 214 24.47 4.75 26.35
C LYS A 214 25.04 6.15 26.05
N LYS A 215 24.20 7.15 25.76
CA LYS A 215 24.64 8.54 25.55
C LYS A 215 24.54 9.44 26.78
N ASN A 216 24.00 8.92 27.89
CA ASN A 216 23.93 9.61 29.19
C ASN A 216 24.80 8.90 30.25
N LYS A 217 25.90 8.28 29.85
CA LYS A 217 26.94 7.78 30.75
C LYS A 217 28.28 8.32 30.31
#